data_AF-A0A1H3YDI7-F1
#
_entry.id   AF-A0A1H3YDI7-F1
#
_cell.length_a   1.000
_cell.length_b   1.000
_cell.length_c   1.000
_cell.angle_alpha   90.00
_cell.angle_beta   90.00
_cell.angle_gamma   90.00
#
_symmetry.space_group_name_H-M   'P 1'
#
loop_
_entity.id
_entity.type
_entity.pdbx_description
1 polymer ?
#
loop_
_entity_poly.entity_id
_entity_poly.type
_entity_poly.pdbx_seq_one_letter_code
_entity_poly.pdbx_strand_id
1 'polypeptide(L)'
;MRLSKWFSALLLTVPFFANIAFADYPNRGMSMNSVKAQYGEPQSVRQSAPPVKKRWPRITVWHYGTFSVYFERSTVLHTVLH
;
A
#
# COMPACT_ATOMS: atom_id res chain seq x y z
N MET A 1 -59.34 25.23 17.08
CA MET A 1 -57.92 25.01 17.42
C MET A 1 -57.60 23.52 17.37
N ARG A 2 -56.35 23.18 17.02
CA ARG A 2 -55.71 21.83 16.94
C ARG A 2 -55.80 21.20 15.54
N LEU A 3 -55.02 21.73 14.59
CA LEU A 3 -53.59 21.55 14.33
C LEU A 3 -53.29 20.20 13.63
N SER A 4 -52.76 20.38 12.43
CA SER A 4 -52.45 19.46 11.35
C SER A 4 -51.53 18.30 11.76
N LYS A 5 -51.78 17.13 11.15
CA LYS A 5 -50.90 15.96 11.22
C LYS A 5 -49.78 16.15 10.20
N TRP A 6 -48.63 16.63 10.65
CA TRP A 6 -47.46 16.85 9.80
C TRP A 6 -46.67 15.55 9.61
N PHE A 7 -46.47 15.24 8.33
CA PHE A 7 -45.26 14.67 7.73
C PHE A 7 -44.70 13.35 8.27
N SER A 8 -44.91 12.31 7.45
CA SER A 8 -44.10 11.10 7.36
C SER A 8 -42.60 11.42 7.37
N ALA A 9 -41.89 10.99 8.42
CA ALA A 9 -40.44 10.94 8.42
C ALA A 9 -40.01 9.65 7.72
N LEU A 10 -39.65 9.75 6.45
CA LEU A 10 -39.02 8.68 5.68
C LEU A 10 -37.62 8.42 6.28
N LEU A 11 -37.42 7.25 6.89
CA LEU A 11 -36.12 6.79 7.38
C LEU A 11 -35.19 6.58 6.18
N LEU A 12 -34.26 7.52 5.96
CA LEU A 12 -33.13 7.35 5.07
C LEU A 12 -32.14 6.35 5.69
N THR A 13 -32.34 5.06 5.43
CA THR A 13 -31.30 4.06 5.67
C THR A 13 -30.25 4.17 4.56
N VAL A 14 -29.21 4.95 4.80
CA VAL A 14 -28.04 4.96 3.91
C VAL A 14 -27.21 3.72 4.26
N PRO A 15 -27.05 2.71 3.38
CA PRO A 15 -26.08 1.67 3.63
C PRO A 15 -24.69 2.30 3.55
N PHE A 16 -24.02 2.40 4.69
CA PHE A 16 -22.60 2.71 4.74
C PHE A 16 -21.86 1.49 4.19
N PHE A 17 -21.71 1.41 2.86
CA PHE A 17 -20.80 0.46 2.26
C PHE A 17 -19.38 0.88 2.65
N ALA A 18 -18.88 0.32 3.75
CA ALA A 18 -17.48 0.42 4.09
C ALA A 18 -16.70 -0.20 2.93
N ASN A 19 -16.03 0.65 2.14
CA ASN A 19 -15.02 0.17 1.21
C ASN A 19 -13.87 -0.35 2.06
N ILE A 20 -13.83 -1.67 2.25
CA ILE A 20 -12.64 -2.35 2.74
C ILE A 20 -11.64 -2.26 1.59
N ALA A 21 -10.86 -1.18 1.55
CA ALA A 21 -9.70 -1.09 0.68
C ALA A 21 -8.67 -2.08 1.22
N PHE A 22 -8.58 -3.25 0.59
CA PHE A 22 -7.38 -4.06 0.71
C PHE A 22 -6.26 -3.20 0.13
N ALA A 23 -5.34 -2.75 0.98
CA ALA A 23 -4.17 -2.03 0.49
C ALA A 23 -3.34 -3.01 -0.35
N ASP A 24 -3.42 -2.86 -1.67
CA ASP A 24 -2.57 -3.60 -2.59
C ASP A 24 -1.14 -3.10 -2.42
N TYR A 25 -0.31 -3.89 -1.76
CA TYR A 25 1.12 -3.64 -1.60
C TYR A 25 1.92 -4.33 -2.71
N PRO A 26 3.17 -3.89 -2.97
CA PRO A 26 4.04 -4.58 -3.92
C PRO A 26 4.18 -6.06 -3.58
N ASN A 27 3.80 -6.90 -4.54
CA ASN A 27 3.86 -8.36 -4.40
C ASN A 27 5.26 -8.87 -4.73
N ARG A 28 5.66 -9.97 -4.09
CA ARG A 28 6.91 -10.68 -4.41
C ARG A 28 6.97 -10.98 -5.90
N GLY A 29 8.11 -10.72 -6.53
CA GLY A 29 8.30 -10.93 -7.96
C GLY A 29 8.04 -9.71 -8.85
N MET A 30 7.41 -8.64 -8.35
CA MET A 30 7.27 -7.39 -9.11
C MET A 30 8.64 -6.77 -9.40
N SER A 31 8.78 -6.11 -10.56
CA SER A 31 10.00 -5.37 -10.89
C SER A 31 10.05 -4.02 -10.17
N MET A 32 11.25 -3.49 -9.91
CA MET A 32 11.42 -2.12 -9.41
C MET A 32 10.69 -1.09 -10.27
N ASN A 33 10.69 -1.25 -11.59
CA ASN A 33 9.99 -0.35 -12.50
C ASN A 33 8.47 -0.43 -12.32
N SER A 34 7.91 -1.64 -12.16
CA SER A 34 6.48 -1.84 -11.89
C SER A 34 6.08 -1.21 -10.57
N VAL A 35 6.88 -1.40 -9.52
CA VAL A 35 6.65 -0.77 -8.21
C VAL A 35 6.71 0.75 -8.33
N LYS A 36 7.73 1.29 -9.00
CA LYS A 36 7.85 2.73 -9.21
C LYS A 36 6.69 3.31 -10.04
N ALA A 37 6.20 2.58 -11.05
CA ALA A 37 5.07 3.01 -11.86
C ALA A 37 3.75 3.03 -11.06
N GLN A 38 3.55 2.08 -10.14
CA GLN A 38 2.31 1.95 -9.38
C GLN A 38 2.29 2.79 -8.10
N TYR A 39 3.45 2.95 -7.43
CA TYR A 39 3.54 3.59 -6.10
C TYR A 39 4.33 4.92 -6.12
N GLY A 40 4.92 5.29 -7.26
CA GLY A 40 5.75 6.48 -7.40
C GLY A 40 7.16 6.31 -6.84
N GLU A 41 7.87 7.43 -6.71
CA GLU A 41 9.22 7.47 -6.13
C GLU A 41 9.17 7.18 -4.62
N PRO A 42 10.13 6.40 -4.10
CA PRO A 42 10.24 6.18 -2.67
C PRO A 42 10.72 7.44 -1.95
N GLN A 43 10.28 7.62 -0.70
CA GLN A 43 10.72 8.72 0.16
C GLN A 43 12.20 8.62 0.51
N SER A 44 12.71 7.40 0.67
CA SER A 44 14.15 7.16 0.81
C SER A 44 14.54 5.78 0.30
N VAL A 45 15.81 5.66 -0.10
CA VAL A 45 16.41 4.42 -0.56
C VAL A 45 17.59 4.08 0.34
N ARG A 46 17.61 2.84 0.84
CA ARG A 46 18.74 2.26 1.56
C ARG A 46 19.26 1.06 0.82
N GLN A 47 20.51 0.74 1.03
CA GLN A 47 21.13 -0.41 0.42
C GLN A 47 21.99 -1.13 1.45
N SER A 48 21.96 -2.45 1.44
CA SER A 48 22.80 -3.26 2.32
C SER A 48 24.29 -3.07 1.98
N ALA A 49 25.16 -3.61 2.84
CA ALA A 49 26.57 -3.76 2.54
C ALA A 49 26.78 -4.47 1.19
N PRO A 50 27.92 -4.23 0.52
CA PRO A 50 28.26 -4.92 -0.71
C PRO A 50 28.17 -6.46 -0.57
N PRO A 51 27.79 -7.18 -1.64
CA PRO A 51 27.77 -8.64 -1.66
C PRO A 51 29.11 -9.23 -1.25
N VAL A 52 29.11 -10.09 -0.23
CA VAL A 52 30.33 -10.85 0.15
C VAL A 52 30.59 -11.99 -0.85
N LYS A 53 29.53 -12.56 -1.43
CA LYS A 53 29.58 -13.64 -2.43
C LYS A 53 28.58 -13.35 -3.53
N LYS A 54 28.84 -13.80 -4.75
CA LYS A 54 27.91 -13.67 -5.90
C LYS A 54 26.50 -14.23 -5.60
N ARG A 55 26.41 -15.28 -4.79
CA ARG A 55 25.14 -15.91 -4.38
C ARG A 55 24.39 -15.15 -3.27
N TRP A 56 24.98 -14.12 -2.68
CA TRP A 56 24.40 -13.28 -1.63
C TRP A 56 24.19 -11.88 -2.18
N PRO A 57 23.18 -11.70 -3.04
CA PRO A 57 22.94 -10.45 -3.72
C PRO A 57 22.68 -9.32 -2.73
N ARG A 58 23.01 -8.11 -3.18
CA ARG A 58 22.76 -6.90 -2.41
C ARG A 58 21.27 -6.65 -2.31
N ILE A 59 20.83 -6.21 -1.13
CA ILE A 59 19.45 -5.84 -0.88
C ILE A 59 19.30 -4.33 -0.99
N THR A 60 18.32 -3.90 -1.77
CA THR A 60 17.89 -2.50 -1.85
C THR A 60 16.56 -2.37 -1.12
N VAL A 61 16.42 -1.35 -0.29
CA VAL A 61 15.19 -1.09 0.46
C VAL A 61 14.64 0.26 0.05
N TRP A 62 13.41 0.29 -0.40
CA TRP A 62 12.67 1.52 -0.69
C TRP A 62 11.65 1.75 0.42
N HIS A 63 11.65 2.96 0.98
CA HIS A 63 10.73 3.37 2.03
C HIS A 63 9.65 4.29 1.47
N TYR A 64 8.37 3.95 1.70
CA TYR A 64 7.20 4.73 1.29
C TYR A 64 6.46 5.37 2.48
N GLY A 65 7.05 5.31 3.68
CA GLY A 65 6.46 5.80 4.93
C GLY A 65 5.82 4.67 5.73
N THR A 66 4.60 4.29 5.37
CA THR A 66 3.82 3.24 6.07
C THR A 66 4.25 1.81 5.72
N PHE A 67 5.05 1.65 4.67
CA PHE A 67 5.62 0.36 4.30
C PHE A 67 7.00 0.52 3.64
N SER A 68 7.73 -0.59 3.62
CA SER A 68 9.04 -0.71 2.98
C SER A 68 9.08 -1.91 2.05
N VAL A 69 9.69 -1.73 0.89
CA VAL A 69 9.84 -2.78 -0.12
C VAL A 69 11.30 -3.17 -0.21
N TYR A 70 11.57 -4.44 0.07
CA TYR A 70 12.88 -5.05 -0.03
C TYR A 70 13.01 -5.67 -1.41
N PHE A 71 14.08 -5.32 -2.10
CA PHE A 71 14.40 -5.83 -3.42
C PHE A 71 15.69 -6.63 -3.38
N GLU A 72 15.66 -7.73 -4.10
CA GLU A 72 16.85 -8.46 -4.50
C GLU A 72 17.10 -8.19 -5.98
N ARG A 73 18.30 -7.72 -6.33
CA ARG A 73 18.60 -7.24 -7.69
C ARG A 73 17.63 -6.14 -8.12
N SER A 74 16.63 -6.47 -8.95
CA SER A 74 15.61 -5.57 -9.47
C SER A 74 14.18 -6.07 -9.23
N THR A 75 14.02 -7.04 -8.33
CA THR A 75 12.75 -7.74 -8.09
C THR A 75 12.36 -7.67 -6.61
N VAL A 76 11.07 -7.50 -6.33
CA VAL A 76 10.54 -7.48 -4.96
C VAL A 76 10.79 -8.84 -4.31
N LEU A 77 11.52 -8.79 -3.21
CA LEU A 77 11.73 -9.91 -2.31
C LEU A 77 10.59 -9.96 -1.28
N HIS A 78 10.31 -8.84 -0.60
CA HIS A 78 9.29 -8.77 0.44
C HIS A 78 8.85 -7.34 0.71
N THR A 79 7.63 -7.19 1.23
CA THR A 79 7.09 -5.90 1.67
C THR A 79 6.78 -5.97 3.15
N VAL A 80 7.26 -5.00 3.92
CA VAL A 80 7.07 -4.90 5.38
C VAL A 80 6.23 -3.67 5.68
N LEU A 81 5.17 -3.85 6.46
CA LEU A 81 4.31 -2.76 6.96
C LEU A 81 4.87 -2.24 8.29
N HIS A 82 4.77 -0.93 8.52
CA HIS A 82 5.25 -0.25 9.73
C HIS A 82 4.09 0.26 10.59
#